data_AF-A0A316YBP7-F1
#
_entry.id   AF-A0A316YBP7-F1
#
_cell.length_a   1.000
_cell.length_b   1.000
_cell.length_c   1.000
_cell.angle_alpha   90.00
_cell.angle_beta   90.00
_cell.angle_gamma   90.00
#
_symmetry.space_group_name_H-M   'P 1'
#
loop_
_entity.id
_entity.type
_entity.pdbx_description
1 polymer ?
#
loop_
_entity_poly.entity_id
_entity_poly.type
_entity_poly.pdbx_seq_one_letter_code
_entity_poly.pdbx_strand_id
1 'polypeptide(L)'
;LSQGRGTLAWYRFLLNEAISSAQGLGLHRLGKVQPAQDVRASDCVSLEIGVRIWSYLCAKDWSLAGTNGLTYRIHPLQTTTRMPLNASDEHLKSDIIREQPRNTWTEASYVIAHFQLTECAKSASRCEAVDENIVERVDSVIRPSLPSFRGLSEENRRRAVVRIRSYIQDLPAFFQLGITSASSPEMTAQRRLLIDETVALFEARRHSSRSV
;
A
#
# COMPACT_ATOMS: atom_id res chain seq x y z
N LEU A 1 -15.12 23.95 -18.26
CA LEU A 1 -14.68 23.56 -16.90
C LEU A 1 -14.23 22.10 -16.84
N SER A 2 -13.40 21.64 -17.79
CA SER A 2 -12.74 20.33 -17.77
C SER A 2 -11.34 20.44 -17.15
N GLN A 3 -11.25 21.11 -16.00
CA GLN A 3 -9.99 21.42 -15.33
C GLN A 3 -9.36 20.16 -14.71
N GLY A 4 -8.20 19.74 -15.21
CA GLY A 4 -7.19 18.96 -14.47
C GLY A 4 -7.55 17.57 -13.93
N ARG A 5 -8.77 17.06 -14.15
CA ARG A 5 -9.18 15.71 -13.72
C ARG A 5 -8.27 14.67 -14.40
N GLY A 6 -7.57 13.91 -13.58
CA GLY A 6 -6.60 12.92 -14.07
C GLY A 6 -5.16 13.43 -14.18
N THR A 7 -4.81 14.53 -13.52
CA THR A 7 -3.39 14.88 -13.28
C THR A 7 -2.90 14.25 -11.97
N LEU A 8 -1.58 14.13 -11.80
CA LEU A 8 -1.00 13.73 -10.52
C LEU A 8 -1.40 14.70 -9.41
N ALA A 9 -1.41 16.00 -9.69
CA ALA A 9 -1.84 17.03 -8.74
C ALA A 9 -3.27 16.80 -8.25
N TRP A 10 -4.19 16.49 -9.18
CA TRP A 10 -5.57 16.13 -8.84
C TRP A 10 -5.65 14.85 -7.99
N TYR A 11 -4.90 13.81 -8.32
CA TYR A 11 -4.87 12.57 -7.54
C TYR A 11 -4.34 12.82 -6.12
N ARG A 12 -3.28 13.62 -5.97
CA ARG A 12 -2.74 14.01 -4.65
C ARG A 12 -3.73 14.82 -3.85
N PHE A 13 -4.44 15.76 -4.49
CA PHE A 13 -5.50 16.50 -3.84
C PHE A 13 -6.56 15.55 -3.28
N LEU A 14 -7.10 14.64 -4.09
CA LEU A 14 -8.08 13.65 -3.64
C LEU A 14 -7.56 12.74 -2.52
N LEU A 15 -6.31 12.27 -2.62
CA LEU A 15 -5.71 11.45 -1.58
C LEU A 15 -5.56 12.24 -0.28
N ASN A 16 -5.11 13.49 -0.35
CA ASN A 16 -4.98 14.38 0.81
C ASN A 16 -6.32 14.63 1.49
N GLU A 17 -7.40 14.83 0.72
CA GLU A 17 -8.75 14.97 1.27
C GLU A 17 -9.23 13.67 1.94
N ALA A 18 -8.98 12.51 1.31
CA ALA A 18 -9.31 11.21 1.90
C ALA A 18 -8.53 10.95 3.21
N ILE A 19 -7.25 11.29 3.25
CA ILE A 19 -6.41 11.18 4.46
C ILE A 19 -6.93 12.12 5.55
N SER A 20 -7.25 13.37 5.22
CA SER A 20 -7.78 14.36 6.18
C SER A 20 -9.10 13.88 6.78
N SER A 21 -9.99 13.34 5.94
CA SER A 21 -11.28 12.79 6.35
C SER A 21 -11.10 11.57 7.27
N ALA A 22 -10.23 10.63 6.89
CA ALA A 22 -9.90 9.46 7.71
C ALA A 22 -9.26 9.84 9.06
N GLN A 23 -8.44 10.89 9.08
CA GLN A 23 -7.89 11.45 10.32
C GLN A 23 -8.97 12.07 11.21
N GLY A 24 -9.91 12.82 10.62
CA GLY A 24 -11.07 13.37 11.32
C GLY A 24 -11.97 12.28 11.93
N LEU A 25 -12.07 11.12 11.28
CA LEU A 25 -12.74 9.93 11.81
C LEU A 25 -11.91 9.12 12.81
N GLY A 26 -10.68 9.53 13.11
CA GLY A 26 -9.81 8.85 14.08
C GLY A 26 -9.19 7.54 13.58
N LEU A 27 -9.27 7.21 12.28
CA LEU A 27 -8.80 5.92 11.75
C LEU A 27 -7.28 5.70 11.90
N HIS A 28 -6.52 6.76 12.12
CA HIS A 28 -5.09 6.74 12.41
C HIS A 28 -4.75 6.30 13.85
N ARG A 29 -5.74 6.24 14.75
CA ARG A 29 -5.59 6.00 16.18
C ARG A 29 -6.42 4.83 16.71
N LEU A 30 -6.68 3.83 15.89
CA LEU A 30 -7.50 2.66 16.27
C LEU A 30 -6.79 1.71 17.25
N GLY A 31 -5.50 1.92 17.51
CA GLY A 31 -4.73 1.16 18.49
C GLY A 31 -4.33 -0.24 18.03
N LYS A 32 -3.79 -1.02 18.98
CA LYS A 32 -3.23 -2.36 18.75
C LYS A 32 -4.12 -3.51 19.24
N VAL A 33 -5.21 -3.19 19.93
CA VAL A 33 -6.08 -4.19 20.56
C VAL A 33 -6.77 -4.98 19.45
N GLN A 34 -6.64 -6.30 19.50
CA GLN A 34 -7.47 -7.19 18.69
C GLN A 34 -8.88 -7.18 19.28
N PRO A 35 -9.93 -7.23 18.45
CA PRO A 35 -11.28 -7.33 18.96
C PRO A 35 -11.37 -8.53 19.92
N ALA A 36 -11.64 -8.23 21.20
CA ALA A 36 -11.77 -9.23 22.25
C ALA A 36 -13.10 -9.98 22.08
N GLN A 37 -13.22 -11.16 22.72
CA GLN A 37 -14.44 -11.97 22.69
C GLN A 37 -15.69 -11.23 23.19
N ASP A 38 -15.52 -10.14 23.97
CA ASP A 38 -16.61 -9.36 24.55
C ASP A 38 -17.04 -8.14 23.72
N VAL A 39 -16.43 -7.91 22.56
CA VAL A 39 -16.79 -6.78 21.67
C VAL A 39 -17.90 -7.22 20.71
N ARG A 40 -18.95 -6.40 20.55
CA ARG A 40 -20.04 -6.68 19.59
C ARG A 40 -19.48 -6.85 18.18
N ALA A 41 -19.96 -7.86 17.45
CA ALA A 41 -19.52 -8.13 16.08
C ALA A 41 -19.62 -6.88 15.15
N SER A 42 -20.65 -6.04 15.32
CA SER A 42 -20.80 -4.77 14.58
C SER A 42 -19.64 -3.79 14.80
N ASP A 43 -19.16 -3.70 16.03
CA ASP A 43 -18.08 -2.79 16.42
C ASP A 43 -16.76 -3.33 15.89
N CYS A 44 -16.60 -4.65 15.88
CA CYS A 44 -15.46 -5.33 15.30
C CYS A 44 -15.35 -5.17 13.78
N VAL A 45 -16.48 -5.32 13.07
CA VAL A 45 -16.55 -5.09 11.62
C VAL A 45 -16.16 -3.64 11.32
N SER A 46 -16.74 -2.68 12.04
CA SER A 46 -16.45 -1.26 11.86
C SER A 46 -14.98 -0.92 12.12
N LEU A 47 -14.41 -1.49 13.20
CA LEU A 47 -13.00 -1.33 13.54
C LEU A 47 -12.09 -1.90 12.45
N GLU A 48 -12.35 -3.12 12.00
CA GLU A 48 -11.50 -3.76 10.98
C GLU A 48 -11.63 -3.08 9.61
N ILE A 49 -12.82 -2.59 9.24
CA ILE A 49 -13.01 -1.73 8.06
C ILE A 49 -12.13 -0.47 8.18
N GLY A 50 -12.16 0.19 9.35
CA GLY A 50 -11.34 1.36 9.63
C GLY A 50 -9.83 1.06 9.50
N VAL A 51 -9.38 -0.07 10.03
CA VAL A 51 -7.99 -0.54 9.92
C VAL A 51 -7.60 -0.76 8.46
N ARG A 52 -8.44 -1.43 7.68
CA ARG A 52 -8.19 -1.72 6.25
C ARG A 52 -8.13 -0.44 5.42
N ILE A 53 -9.06 0.49 5.63
CA ILE A 53 -9.09 1.79 4.94
C ILE A 53 -7.81 2.57 5.26
N TRP A 54 -7.48 2.71 6.55
CA TRP A 54 -6.29 3.46 6.97
C TRP A 54 -5.00 2.86 6.41
N SER A 55 -4.87 1.54 6.45
CA SER A 55 -3.71 0.83 5.89
C SER A 55 -3.59 1.06 4.39
N TYR A 56 -4.70 0.99 3.65
CA TYR A 56 -4.69 1.28 2.22
C TYR A 56 -4.26 2.71 1.90
N LEU A 57 -4.75 3.70 2.67
CA LEU A 57 -4.37 5.11 2.50
C LEU A 57 -2.87 5.33 2.79
N CYS A 58 -2.34 4.72 3.86
CA CYS A 58 -0.91 4.74 4.15
C CYS A 58 -0.08 4.21 2.98
N ALA A 59 -0.46 3.03 2.44
CA ALA A 59 0.22 2.43 1.31
C ALA A 59 0.17 3.35 0.07
N LYS A 60 -0.99 3.97 -0.23
CA LYS A 60 -1.09 4.91 -1.36
C LYS A 60 -0.24 6.16 -1.19
N ASP A 61 -0.24 6.76 -0.01
CA ASP A 61 0.56 7.95 0.29
C ASP A 61 2.06 7.68 0.17
N TRP A 62 2.52 6.58 0.77
CA TRP A 62 3.93 6.18 0.72
C TRP A 62 4.37 5.79 -0.69
N SER A 63 3.49 5.14 -1.47
CA SER A 63 3.78 4.85 -2.87
C SER A 63 3.95 6.14 -3.67
N LEU A 64 2.99 7.07 -3.61
CA LEU A 64 3.09 8.34 -4.35
C LEU A 64 4.30 9.21 -3.99
N ALA A 65 4.70 9.21 -2.71
CA ALA A 65 5.88 9.90 -2.23
C ALA A 65 7.15 9.38 -2.93
N GLY A 66 7.26 8.05 -3.03
CA GLY A 66 8.36 7.40 -3.72
C GLY A 66 8.45 7.75 -5.21
N THR A 67 7.36 7.80 -5.99
CA THR A 67 7.56 8.00 -7.46
C THR A 67 7.93 9.39 -7.94
N ASN A 68 7.61 10.40 -7.15
CA ASN A 68 7.72 11.79 -7.62
C ASN A 68 8.75 12.60 -6.86
N GLY A 69 9.55 11.95 -6.00
CA GLY A 69 10.43 12.65 -5.07
C GLY A 69 9.65 13.56 -4.13
N LEU A 70 8.42 13.17 -3.77
CA LEU A 70 7.55 14.00 -2.93
C LEU A 70 7.55 13.46 -1.51
N THR A 71 7.35 14.31 -0.52
CA THR A 71 7.18 13.86 0.86
C THR A 71 5.83 13.17 1.02
N TYR A 72 5.81 12.05 1.75
CA TYR A 72 4.57 11.44 2.21
C TYR A 72 3.95 12.30 3.31
N ARG A 73 2.62 12.28 3.41
CA ARG A 73 1.88 13.02 4.43
C ARG A 73 1.75 12.25 5.74
N ILE A 74 1.62 10.93 5.67
CA ILE A 74 1.38 10.07 6.83
C ILE A 74 2.72 9.59 7.38
N HIS A 75 3.16 10.19 8.47
CA HIS A 75 4.35 9.71 9.15
C HIS A 75 4.06 8.44 9.97
N PRO A 76 4.86 7.37 9.87
CA PRO A 76 4.61 6.12 10.61
C PRO A 76 4.51 6.29 12.14
N LEU A 77 5.18 7.29 12.72
CA LEU A 77 5.09 7.58 14.16
C LEU A 77 3.79 8.30 14.57
N GLN A 78 2.99 8.79 13.62
CA GLN A 78 1.73 9.47 13.88
C GLN A 78 0.52 8.53 13.86
N THR A 79 0.74 7.25 13.64
CA THR A 79 -0.32 6.24 13.64
C THR A 79 -0.11 5.21 14.75
N THR A 80 -1.20 4.86 15.43
CA THR A 80 -1.23 3.76 16.42
C THR A 80 -2.07 2.58 15.95
N THR A 81 -2.69 2.70 14.76
CA THR A 81 -3.50 1.66 14.13
C THR A 81 -2.64 0.46 13.76
N ARG A 82 -3.06 -0.74 14.18
CA ARG A 82 -2.40 -2.00 13.84
C ARG A 82 -2.52 -2.36 12.36
N MET A 83 -1.77 -3.39 11.96
CA MET A 83 -1.97 -4.09 10.70
C MET A 83 -3.39 -4.69 10.58
N PRO A 84 -3.95 -4.77 9.36
CA PRO A 84 -5.19 -5.51 9.12
C PRO A 84 -5.05 -6.98 9.51
N LEU A 85 -6.14 -7.54 10.02
CA LEU A 85 -6.25 -8.98 10.24
C LEU A 85 -6.50 -9.66 8.91
N ASN A 86 -5.90 -10.83 8.71
CA ASN A 86 -6.30 -11.71 7.62
C ASN A 86 -7.59 -12.44 8.00
N ALA A 87 -8.74 -11.78 7.90
CA ALA A 87 -10.04 -12.36 8.22
C ALA A 87 -11.02 -12.12 7.07
N SER A 88 -11.90 -13.09 6.78
CA SER A 88 -12.95 -12.85 5.80
C SER A 88 -14.07 -12.00 6.40
N ASP A 89 -14.85 -11.35 5.54
CA ASP A 89 -15.94 -10.49 5.98
C ASP A 89 -17.02 -11.28 6.75
N GLU A 90 -17.23 -12.56 6.40
CA GLU A 90 -18.10 -13.46 7.15
C GLU A 90 -17.54 -13.81 8.54
N HIS A 91 -16.23 -14.02 8.67
CA HIS A 91 -15.62 -14.26 9.97
C HIS A 91 -15.68 -13.02 10.88
N LEU A 92 -15.63 -11.81 10.31
CA LEU A 92 -15.76 -10.57 11.08
C LEU A 92 -17.17 -10.38 11.65
N LYS A 93 -18.20 -10.93 11.01
CA LYS A 93 -19.59 -10.90 11.50
C LYS A 93 -19.85 -11.91 12.62
N SER A 94 -18.93 -12.83 12.86
CA SER A 94 -19.06 -13.83 13.91
C SER A 94 -18.69 -13.27 15.28
N ASP A 95 -19.24 -13.86 16.34
CA ASP A 95 -18.92 -13.48 17.73
C ASP A 95 -17.46 -13.80 18.11
N ILE A 96 -16.77 -14.63 17.32
CA ILE A 96 -15.38 -15.03 17.58
C ILE A 96 -14.51 -14.68 16.38
N ILE A 97 -13.85 -13.53 16.46
CA ILE A 97 -12.94 -13.10 15.40
C ILE A 97 -11.67 -13.92 15.46
N ARG A 98 -11.40 -14.62 14.37
CA ARG A 98 -10.18 -15.42 14.19
C ARG A 98 -9.43 -14.91 12.98
N GLU A 99 -8.21 -14.45 13.21
CA GLU A 99 -7.26 -14.22 12.14
C GLU A 99 -6.89 -15.55 11.48
N GLN A 100 -7.11 -15.64 10.18
CA GLN A 100 -6.71 -16.77 9.36
C GLN A 100 -5.20 -16.71 9.09
N PRO A 101 -4.53 -17.86 8.94
CA PRO A 101 -3.15 -17.91 8.52
C PRO A 101 -2.90 -17.09 7.24
N ARG A 102 -1.76 -16.38 7.15
CA ARG A 102 -1.45 -15.49 6.02
C ARG A 102 -1.41 -16.18 4.64
N ASN A 103 -1.27 -17.51 4.62
CA ASN A 103 -1.31 -18.34 3.42
C ASN A 103 -2.73 -18.69 2.95
N THR A 104 -3.76 -18.32 3.71
CA THR A 104 -5.17 -18.50 3.37
C THR A 104 -5.72 -17.19 2.83
N TRP A 105 -6.29 -17.24 1.64
CA TRP A 105 -6.86 -16.05 1.01
C TRP A 105 -8.11 -15.59 1.76
N THR A 106 -8.22 -14.28 1.96
CA THR A 106 -9.38 -13.55 2.43
C THR A 106 -9.50 -12.23 1.65
N GLU A 107 -10.62 -11.54 1.79
CA GLU A 107 -10.84 -10.21 1.20
C GLU A 107 -9.79 -9.19 1.70
N ALA A 108 -9.20 -9.41 2.89
CA ALA A 108 -8.15 -8.57 3.46
C ALA A 108 -6.76 -8.81 2.85
N SER A 109 -6.54 -9.96 2.20
CA SER A 109 -5.20 -10.41 1.80
C SER A 109 -4.49 -9.42 0.88
N TYR A 110 -5.21 -8.74 -0.01
CA TYR A 110 -4.61 -7.73 -0.88
C TYR A 110 -4.16 -6.48 -0.11
N VAL A 111 -5.00 -5.96 0.79
CA VAL A 111 -4.65 -4.75 1.58
C VAL A 111 -3.41 -5.03 2.43
N ILE A 112 -3.35 -6.21 3.04
CA ILE A 112 -2.18 -6.71 3.75
C ILE A 112 -0.96 -6.73 2.84
N ALA A 113 -1.08 -7.39 1.69
CA ALA A 113 0.08 -7.63 0.83
C ALA A 113 0.62 -6.34 0.20
N HIS A 114 -0.28 -5.45 -0.20
CA HIS A 114 0.02 -4.12 -0.70
C HIS A 114 0.72 -3.28 0.36
N PHE A 115 0.19 -3.22 1.59
CA PHE A 115 0.82 -2.46 2.67
C PHE A 115 2.25 -2.93 2.96
N GLN A 116 2.47 -4.24 3.10
CA GLN A 116 3.79 -4.80 3.37
C GLN A 116 4.78 -4.54 2.23
N LEU A 117 4.33 -4.63 0.97
CA LEU A 117 5.15 -4.29 -0.19
C LEU A 117 5.58 -2.82 -0.14
N THR A 118 4.65 -1.91 0.11
CA THR A 118 4.95 -0.48 0.22
C THR A 118 5.85 -0.17 1.40
N GLU A 119 5.70 -0.84 2.54
CA GLU A 119 6.61 -0.70 3.67
C GLU A 119 8.05 -1.10 3.32
N CYS A 120 8.21 -2.20 2.57
CA CYS A 120 9.52 -2.61 2.08
C CYS A 120 10.15 -1.52 1.20
N ALA A 121 9.38 -0.95 0.27
CA ALA A 121 9.84 0.14 -0.59
C ALA A 121 10.16 1.42 0.19
N LYS A 122 9.27 1.86 1.09
CA LYS A 122 9.45 3.05 1.96
C LYS A 122 10.69 2.95 2.84
N SER A 123 10.92 1.78 3.45
CA SER A 123 12.05 1.57 4.36
C SER A 123 13.40 1.82 3.70
N ALA A 124 13.47 1.64 2.38
CA ALA A 124 14.65 1.93 1.58
C ALA A 124 14.71 3.39 1.11
N SER A 125 13.56 4.05 0.94
CA SER A 125 13.48 5.48 0.62
C SER A 125 13.70 6.41 1.81
N ARG A 126 14.10 5.88 2.97
CA ARG A 126 14.40 6.71 4.15
C ARG A 126 15.68 7.50 3.88
N CYS A 127 15.51 8.83 3.83
CA CYS A 127 16.55 9.84 3.66
C CYS A 127 17.12 9.95 2.25
N GLU A 128 16.52 10.79 1.39
CA GLU A 128 17.22 11.87 0.66
C GLU A 128 16.25 13.05 0.56
N ALA A 129 16.74 14.27 0.79
CA ALA A 129 15.96 15.49 0.62
C ALA A 129 15.48 15.58 -0.83
N VAL A 130 14.27 16.08 -1.03
CA VAL A 130 13.72 16.36 -2.36
C VAL A 130 14.65 17.38 -3.03
N ASP A 131 15.27 17.00 -4.14
CA ASP A 131 15.85 17.98 -5.05
C ASP A 131 14.69 18.78 -5.66
N GLU A 132 14.56 20.04 -5.29
CA GLU A 132 13.45 20.94 -5.67
C GLU A 132 13.28 21.04 -7.20
N ASN A 133 14.34 20.72 -7.98
CA ASN A 133 14.32 20.71 -9.44
C ASN A 133 13.56 19.54 -10.10
N ILE A 134 13.13 18.51 -9.35
CA ILE A 134 12.37 17.38 -9.93
C ILE A 134 10.87 17.70 -10.08
N VAL A 135 10.37 18.71 -9.36
CA VAL A 135 8.94 19.04 -9.27
C VAL A 135 8.37 19.56 -10.60
N GLU A 136 9.18 20.18 -11.46
CA GLU A 136 8.71 20.81 -12.71
C GLU A 136 8.36 19.83 -13.85
N ARG A 137 8.68 18.53 -13.77
CA ARG A 137 8.52 17.60 -14.91
C ARG A 137 7.38 16.58 -14.79
N VAL A 138 6.48 16.74 -13.83
CA VAL A 138 5.46 15.71 -13.52
C VAL A 138 4.08 16.01 -14.11
N ASP A 139 4.04 16.41 -15.39
CA ASP A 139 2.81 16.55 -16.18
C ASP A 139 2.51 15.33 -17.07
N SER A 140 3.18 14.19 -16.84
CA SER A 140 2.94 12.97 -17.60
C SER A 140 1.88 12.05 -16.98
N VAL A 141 1.07 11.48 -17.86
CA VAL A 141 -0.13 10.66 -17.64
C VAL A 141 -0.02 9.67 -16.47
N ILE A 142 -1.12 9.64 -15.71
CA ILE A 142 -1.41 8.83 -14.52
C ILE A 142 -0.89 7.38 -14.60
N ARG A 143 0.12 7.05 -13.81
CA ARG A 143 0.21 5.75 -13.13
C ARG A 143 0.31 6.03 -11.63
N PRO A 144 -0.82 6.16 -10.92
CA PRO A 144 -0.90 6.76 -9.60
C PRO A 144 -0.46 5.80 -8.48
N SER A 145 0.31 4.77 -8.80
CA SER A 145 0.32 3.53 -8.02
C SER A 145 1.68 2.97 -7.75
N LEU A 146 2.73 3.80 -7.59
CA LEU A 146 4.08 3.25 -7.42
C LEU A 146 4.96 4.16 -6.58
N PRO A 147 5.88 3.60 -5.78
CA PRO A 147 7.16 4.19 -5.42
C PRO A 147 8.17 4.12 -6.60
N SER A 148 9.02 5.14 -6.78
CA SER A 148 10.17 5.10 -7.69
C SER A 148 11.42 5.08 -6.83
N PHE A 149 12.41 4.31 -7.27
CA PHE A 149 13.74 4.37 -6.67
C PHE A 149 14.62 5.47 -7.30
N ARG A 150 14.03 6.31 -8.16
CA ARG A 150 14.70 7.48 -8.76
C ARG A 150 15.00 8.47 -7.63
N GLY A 151 16.28 8.79 -7.44
CA GLY A 151 16.74 9.69 -6.37
C GLY A 151 17.15 8.99 -5.07
N LEU A 152 17.18 7.65 -5.00
CA LEU A 152 17.83 6.96 -3.88
C LEU A 152 19.31 6.70 -4.18
N SER A 153 20.18 6.79 -3.17
CA SER A 153 21.53 6.22 -3.26
C SER A 153 21.54 4.76 -3.73
N GLU A 154 22.62 4.36 -4.38
CA GLU A 154 22.77 2.99 -4.89
C GLU A 154 22.62 1.93 -3.79
N GLU A 155 23.15 2.19 -2.59
CA GLU A 155 23.04 1.30 -1.45
C GLU A 155 21.59 1.20 -0.93
N ASN A 156 20.89 2.33 -0.80
CA ASN A 156 19.47 2.34 -0.42
C ASN A 156 18.62 1.56 -1.43
N ARG A 157 18.88 1.78 -2.71
CA ARG A 157 18.22 1.07 -3.80
C ARG A 157 18.47 -0.43 -3.76
N ARG A 158 19.72 -0.86 -3.52
CA ARG A 158 20.08 -2.27 -3.39
C ARG A 158 19.36 -2.92 -2.21
N ARG A 159 19.31 -2.25 -1.05
CA ARG A 159 18.57 -2.72 0.13
C ARG A 159 17.07 -2.86 -0.16
N ALA A 160 16.46 -1.90 -0.87
CA ALA A 160 15.07 -1.97 -1.31
C ALA A 160 14.80 -3.23 -2.12
N VAL A 161 15.61 -3.45 -3.15
CA VAL A 161 15.46 -4.56 -4.11
C VAL A 161 15.60 -5.91 -3.41
N VAL A 162 16.57 -6.06 -2.50
CA VAL A 162 16.74 -7.31 -1.73
C VAL A 162 15.50 -7.59 -0.88
N ARG A 163 15.01 -6.57 -0.15
CA ARG A 163 13.85 -6.73 0.73
C ARG A 163 12.58 -7.05 -0.05
N ILE A 164 12.33 -6.35 -1.16
CA ILE A 164 11.17 -6.57 -2.02
C ILE A 164 11.23 -7.97 -2.66
N ARG A 165 12.41 -8.42 -3.12
CA ARG A 165 12.56 -9.77 -3.66
C ARG A 165 12.27 -10.84 -2.63
N SER A 166 12.83 -10.72 -1.43
CA SER A 166 12.55 -11.65 -0.32
C SER A 166 11.05 -11.70 -0.05
N TYR A 167 10.41 -10.53 0.05
CA TYR A 167 8.97 -10.45 0.28
C TYR A 167 8.14 -11.09 -0.85
N ILE A 168 8.51 -10.88 -2.13
CA ILE A 168 7.83 -11.49 -3.27
C ILE A 168 7.98 -13.01 -3.26
N GLN A 169 9.13 -13.54 -2.84
CA GLN A 169 9.36 -14.98 -2.70
C GLN A 169 8.49 -15.59 -1.59
N ASP A 170 8.25 -14.83 -0.52
CA ASP A 170 7.44 -15.23 0.62
C ASP A 170 5.94 -14.96 0.42
N LEU A 171 5.53 -14.40 -0.74
CA LEU A 171 4.12 -14.12 -1.01
C LEU A 171 3.31 -15.42 -1.03
N PRO A 172 2.08 -15.40 -0.49
CA PRO A 172 1.18 -16.54 -0.58
C PRO A 172 0.97 -17.01 -2.02
N ALA A 173 0.79 -18.32 -2.19
CA ALA A 173 0.65 -18.97 -3.49
C ALA A 173 -0.43 -18.29 -4.38
N PHE A 174 -1.54 -17.85 -3.80
CA PHE A 174 -2.60 -17.16 -4.54
C PHE A 174 -2.22 -15.80 -5.13
N PHE A 175 -1.07 -15.22 -4.76
CA PHE A 175 -0.49 -14.03 -5.40
C PHE A 175 0.64 -14.34 -6.39
N GLN A 176 1.12 -15.58 -6.44
CA GLN A 176 2.21 -15.97 -7.34
C GLN A 176 1.71 -16.14 -8.80
N LEU A 177 2.59 -15.82 -9.75
CA LEU A 177 2.34 -15.98 -11.19
C LEU A 177 2.31 -17.48 -11.55
N GLY A 178 1.26 -17.95 -12.22
CA GLY A 178 1.17 -19.32 -12.76
C GLY A 178 0.21 -20.26 -12.05
N ILE A 179 -0.40 -19.87 -10.93
CA ILE A 179 -1.42 -20.68 -10.25
C ILE A 179 -2.80 -20.40 -10.85
N THR A 180 -3.31 -21.33 -11.65
CA THR A 180 -4.62 -21.31 -12.32
C THR A 180 -5.70 -22.06 -11.54
N SER A 181 -5.46 -22.46 -10.30
CA SER A 181 -6.50 -23.09 -9.46
C SER A 181 -7.70 -22.14 -9.37
N ALA A 182 -8.92 -22.68 -9.47
CA ALA A 182 -10.21 -21.97 -9.44
C ALA A 182 -10.17 -20.73 -8.54
N SER A 183 -9.80 -19.58 -9.12
CA SER A 183 -9.54 -18.34 -8.40
C SER A 183 -10.78 -17.48 -8.58
N SER A 184 -11.32 -16.94 -7.48
CA SER A 184 -12.39 -15.95 -7.55
C SER A 184 -11.99 -14.78 -8.45
N PRO A 185 -12.92 -14.14 -9.18
CA PRO A 185 -12.62 -12.95 -9.98
C PRO A 185 -11.88 -11.86 -9.18
N GLU A 186 -12.23 -11.68 -7.91
CA GLU A 186 -11.62 -10.74 -6.98
C GLU A 186 -10.15 -11.08 -6.72
N MET A 187 -9.85 -12.36 -6.44
CA MET A 187 -8.48 -12.84 -6.22
C MET A 187 -7.62 -12.62 -7.47
N THR A 188 -8.18 -12.87 -8.66
CA THR A 188 -7.49 -12.64 -9.93
C THR A 188 -7.18 -11.16 -10.14
N ALA A 189 -8.15 -10.27 -9.87
CA ALA A 189 -7.95 -8.83 -9.94
C ALA A 189 -6.90 -8.34 -8.93
N GLN A 190 -6.99 -8.78 -7.67
CA GLN A 190 -6.03 -8.43 -6.62
C GLN A 190 -4.61 -8.91 -6.95
N ARG A 191 -4.47 -10.12 -7.48
CA ARG A 191 -3.19 -10.65 -7.97
C ARG A 191 -2.62 -9.76 -9.06
N ARG A 192 -3.44 -9.38 -10.05
CA ARG A 192 -3.01 -8.52 -11.15
C ARG A 192 -2.53 -7.15 -10.63
N LEU A 193 -3.29 -6.53 -9.74
CA LEU A 193 -2.94 -5.25 -9.14
C LEU A 193 -1.59 -5.32 -8.41
N LEU A 194 -1.36 -6.36 -7.61
CA LEU A 194 -0.10 -6.52 -6.88
C LEU A 194 1.08 -6.77 -7.83
N ILE A 195 0.88 -7.58 -8.87
CA ILE A 195 1.93 -7.82 -9.89
C ILE A 195 2.26 -6.53 -10.62
N ASP A 196 1.27 -5.79 -11.12
CA ASP A 196 1.48 -4.54 -11.84
C ASP A 196 2.27 -3.54 -10.97
N GLU A 197 2.03 -3.55 -9.66
CA GLU A 197 2.78 -2.76 -8.68
C GLU A 197 4.24 -3.22 -8.52
N THR A 198 4.46 -4.53 -8.34
CA THR A 198 5.83 -5.07 -8.23
C THR A 198 6.65 -4.88 -9.50
N VAL A 199 6.06 -5.09 -10.68
CA VAL A 199 6.74 -4.93 -11.97
C VAL A 199 7.24 -3.50 -12.11
N ALA A 200 6.40 -2.53 -11.80
CA ALA A 200 6.76 -1.15 -12.05
C ALA A 200 7.72 -0.56 -11.00
N LEU A 201 7.80 -1.14 -9.78
CA LEU A 201 8.95 -0.95 -8.87
C LEU A 201 10.28 -1.36 -9.54
N PHE A 202 10.29 -2.45 -10.32
CA PHE A 202 11.49 -2.93 -11.01
C PHE A 202 11.75 -2.26 -12.36
N GLU A 203 10.73 -1.83 -13.12
CA GLU A 203 10.91 -1.16 -14.42
C GLU A 203 11.52 0.24 -14.30
N ALA A 204 11.36 0.92 -13.16
CA ALA A 204 12.09 2.14 -12.82
C ALA A 204 13.62 1.99 -12.97
N ARG A 205 14.14 0.75 -12.95
CA ARG A 205 15.54 0.38 -13.21
C ARG A 205 15.98 0.57 -14.66
N ARG A 206 15.12 0.29 -15.65
CA ARG A 206 15.52 0.22 -17.08
C ARG A 206 15.73 1.59 -17.72
N HIS A 207 15.00 2.61 -17.27
CA HIS A 207 15.11 3.96 -17.83
C HIS A 207 16.28 4.77 -17.24
N SER A 208 16.88 4.35 -16.12
CA SER A 208 18.05 5.00 -15.54
C SER A 208 19.39 4.52 -16.12
N SER A 209 19.39 3.42 -16.88
CA SER A 209 20.61 2.84 -17.49
C SER A 209 20.75 3.11 -18.99
N ARG A 210 19.85 3.90 -19.59
CA ARG A 210 19.87 4.26 -21.03
C ARG A 210 20.26 5.72 -21.29
N SER A 211 20.72 6.44 -20.28
CA SER A 211 21.24 7.80 -20.38
C SER A 211 22.73 7.83 -20.06
N VAL A 212 23.51 7.11 -20.87
CA VAL A 212 24.96 7.28 -21.04
C VAL A 212 25.24 7.26 -22.52
#